data_AF-A0AAD6U887-F1
#
_entry.id   AF-A0AAD6U887-F1
#
_cell.length_a   1.000
_cell.length_b   1.000
_cell.length_c   1.000
_cell.angle_alpha   90.00
_cell.angle_beta   90.00
_cell.angle_gamma   90.00
#
_symmetry.space_group_name_H-M   'P 1'
#
loop_
_entity.id
_entity.type
_entity.pdbx_description
1 polymer ?
#
loop_
_entity_poly.entity_id
_entity_poly.type
_entity_poly.pdbx_seq_one_letter_code
_entity_poly.pdbx_strand_id
1 'polypeptide(L)'
;MGRSRGLRVSTTATLLDLPPEICAAICEDMQQRRDLRALCRISHLFRDQARRLLYRKVDLRERGLKALRSWCLAARNPQVGTLVQVLTISLSSDLSLLDTLTVARALSSCLNLKELSIYTDNGSNTITSYIKQSIQGWLLHKCPFRLTKFSNSYFRSTFISSFCNAQSGIRVLS
;
A
#
# COMPACT_ATOMS: atom_id res chain seq x y z
N MET A 1 -9.38 68.12 -3.78
CA MET A 1 -9.31 67.18 -4.91
C MET A 1 -8.22 66.15 -4.61
N GLY A 2 -8.63 64.97 -4.13
CA GLY A 2 -7.72 63.89 -3.76
C GLY A 2 -7.32 63.03 -4.96
N ARG A 3 -6.06 62.61 -5.00
CA ARG A 3 -5.60 61.51 -5.85
C ARG A 3 -4.78 60.54 -5.00
N SER A 4 -5.48 59.57 -4.43
CA SER A 4 -4.90 58.34 -3.89
C SER A 4 -4.31 57.53 -5.05
N ARG A 5 -2.99 57.42 -5.12
CA ARG A 5 -2.32 56.44 -5.97
C ARG A 5 -2.23 55.11 -5.21
N GLY A 6 -2.87 54.09 -5.78
CA GLY A 6 -3.01 52.78 -5.19
C GLY A 6 -1.66 52.13 -4.85
N LEU A 7 -1.57 51.66 -3.61
CA LEU A 7 -0.59 50.68 -3.19
C LEU A 7 -0.78 49.41 -4.03
N ARG A 8 0.24 49.07 -4.82
CA ARG A 8 0.38 47.72 -5.36
C ARG A 8 0.67 46.80 -4.18
N VAL A 9 -0.36 46.10 -3.71
CA VAL A 9 -0.19 44.96 -2.81
C VAL A 9 0.54 43.90 -3.62
N SER A 10 1.85 43.75 -3.37
CA SER A 10 2.60 42.59 -3.83
C SER A 10 2.14 41.42 -2.96
N THR A 11 1.16 40.65 -3.46
CA THR A 11 0.82 39.35 -2.88
C THR A 11 2.03 38.44 -3.08
N THR A 12 2.82 38.28 -2.02
CA THR A 12 3.86 37.26 -1.96
C THR A 12 3.15 35.91 -2.13
N ALA A 13 3.29 35.28 -3.30
CA ALA A 13 2.81 33.92 -3.51
C ALA A 13 3.47 33.05 -2.44
N THR A 14 2.67 32.55 -1.51
CA THR A 14 3.19 31.68 -0.46
C THR A 14 3.26 30.27 -1.03
N LEU A 15 4.14 29.42 -0.49
CA LEU A 15 4.18 27.97 -0.82
C LEU A 15 2.82 27.25 -0.63
N LEU A 16 1.81 27.93 -0.07
CA LEU A 16 0.44 27.46 0.08
C LEU A 16 -0.40 27.59 -1.20
N ASP A 17 0.01 28.43 -2.16
CA ASP A 17 -0.70 28.68 -3.42
C ASP A 17 -0.18 27.81 -4.57
N LEU A 18 0.71 26.86 -4.27
CA LEU A 18 1.26 25.96 -5.28
C LEU A 18 0.18 25.01 -5.80
N PRO A 19 0.04 24.87 -7.13
CA PRO A 19 -0.84 23.86 -7.71
C PRO A 19 -0.47 22.45 -7.20
N PRO A 20 -1.46 21.57 -7.02
CA PRO A 20 -1.24 20.22 -6.53
C PRO A 20 -0.28 19.42 -7.41
N GLU A 21 -0.19 19.74 -8.71
CA GLU A 21 0.73 19.13 -9.67
C GLU A 21 2.20 19.45 -9.34
N ILE A 22 2.48 20.69 -8.93
CA ILE A 22 3.85 21.09 -8.54
C ILE A 22 4.22 20.46 -7.20
N CYS A 23 3.28 20.42 -6.26
CA CYS A 23 3.48 19.71 -4.98
C CYS A 23 3.78 18.22 -5.21
N ALA A 24 3.07 17.59 -6.15
CA ALA A 24 3.29 16.20 -6.54
C ALA A 24 4.69 16.01 -7.16
N ALA A 25 5.09 16.86 -8.11
CA ALA A 25 6.41 16.79 -8.74
C ALA A 25 7.55 16.93 -7.71
N ILE A 26 7.43 17.88 -6.78
CA ILE A 26 8.40 18.04 -5.68
C ILE A 26 8.44 16.79 -4.81
N CYS A 27 7.28 16.23 -4.46
CA CYS A 27 7.23 15.01 -3.65
C CYS A 27 7.82 13.79 -4.40
N GLU A 28 7.64 13.71 -5.72
CA GLU A 28 8.16 12.61 -6.54
C GLU A 28 9.67 12.65 -6.69
N ASP A 29 10.26 13.85 -6.71
CA ASP A 29 11.73 14.03 -6.73
C ASP A 29 12.39 13.61 -5.39
N MET A 30 11.62 13.63 -4.30
CA MET A 30 12.10 13.25 -2.97
C MET A 30 12.22 11.73 -2.83
N GLN A 31 13.43 11.22 -3.00
CA GLN A 31 13.68 9.77 -2.89
C GLN A 31 13.62 9.24 -1.45
N GLN A 32 13.83 10.10 -0.44
CA GLN A 32 13.90 9.66 0.95
C GLN A 32 12.56 9.81 1.68
N ARG A 33 12.13 8.72 2.33
CA ARG A 33 10.90 8.68 3.13
C ARG A 33 10.90 9.68 4.30
N ARG A 34 12.08 10.08 4.80
CA ARG A 34 12.21 11.05 5.87
C ARG A 34 11.78 12.46 5.41
N ASP A 35 12.15 12.82 4.18
CA ASP A 35 11.88 14.13 3.61
C ASP A 35 10.39 14.25 3.28
N LEU A 36 9.79 13.20 2.71
CA LEU A 36 8.34 13.09 2.54
C LEU A 36 7.57 13.27 3.86
N ARG A 37 8.06 12.72 4.98
CA ARG A 37 7.43 12.92 6.30
C ARG A 37 7.57 14.37 6.80
N ALA A 38 8.68 15.04 6.48
CA ALA A 38 8.83 16.45 6.79
C ALA A 38 7.86 17.30 5.97
N LEU A 39 7.68 17.02 4.68
CA LEU A 39 6.72 17.69 3.80
C LEU A 39 5.27 17.58 4.30
N CYS A 40 4.89 16.47 4.93
CA CYS A 40 3.57 16.32 5.56
C CYS A 40 3.24 17.38 6.63
N ARG A 41 4.26 18.06 7.17
CA ARG A 41 4.12 19.09 8.20
C ARG A 41 4.05 20.51 7.63
N ILE A 42 4.36 20.71 6.35
CA ILE A 42 4.45 22.04 5.73
C ILE A 42 3.07 22.56 5.33
N SER A 43 2.32 21.79 4.54
CA SER A 43 0.97 22.15 4.09
C SER A 43 0.07 20.93 3.93
N HIS A 44 -1.24 21.16 3.80
CA HIS A 44 -2.20 20.08 3.53
C HIS A 44 -1.99 19.44 2.14
N LEU A 45 -1.67 20.24 1.11
CA LEU A 45 -1.37 19.75 -0.23
C LEU A 45 -0.14 18.85 -0.24
N PHE A 46 0.94 19.27 0.42
CA PHE A 46 2.14 18.44 0.58
C PHE A 46 1.85 17.17 1.39
N ARG A 47 1.02 17.27 2.43
CA ARG A 47 0.60 16.10 3.22
C ARG A 47 -0.13 15.07 2.39
N ASP A 48 -1.06 15.48 1.55
CA ASP A 48 -1.85 14.54 0.74
C ASP A 48 -0.97 13.86 -0.31
N GLN A 49 -0.11 14.62 -1.00
CA GLN A 49 0.81 14.05 -1.99
C GLN A 49 1.89 13.17 -1.34
N ALA A 50 2.49 13.62 -0.24
CA ALA A 50 3.49 12.83 0.47
C ALA A 50 2.90 11.55 1.07
N ARG A 51 1.68 11.59 1.63
CA ARG A 51 0.97 10.38 2.06
C ARG A 51 0.74 9.43 0.89
N ARG A 52 0.29 9.94 -0.26
CA ARG A 52 0.12 9.14 -1.47
C ARG A 52 1.40 8.38 -1.81
N LEU A 53 2.55 9.05 -1.84
CA LEU A 53 3.82 8.40 -2.17
C LEU A 53 4.32 7.45 -1.06
N LEU A 54 4.17 7.81 0.21
CA LEU A 54 4.61 7.00 1.35
C LEU A 54 3.90 5.66 1.43
N TYR A 55 2.60 5.62 1.10
CA TYR A 55 1.76 4.43 1.19
C TYR A 55 1.53 3.74 -0.16
N ARG A 56 1.90 4.35 -1.29
CA ARG A 56 1.79 3.76 -2.63
C ARG A 56 2.49 2.41 -2.76
N LYS A 57 3.73 2.33 -2.26
CA LYS A 57 4.53 1.10 -2.25
C LYS A 57 4.86 0.71 -0.82
N VAL A 58 4.36 -0.45 -0.40
CA VAL A 58 4.59 -1.01 0.93
C VAL A 58 5.38 -2.29 0.79
N ASP A 59 6.58 -2.30 1.38
CA ASP A 59 7.44 -3.48 1.44
C ASP A 59 7.66 -3.90 2.90
N LEU A 60 7.17 -5.10 3.21
CA LEU A 60 7.22 -5.73 4.53
C LEU A 60 7.99 -7.05 4.52
N ARG A 61 8.72 -7.38 3.44
CA ARG A 61 9.39 -8.69 3.27
C ARG A 61 10.29 -9.06 4.45
N GLU A 62 11.08 -8.11 4.93
CA GLU A 62 12.11 -8.33 5.97
C GLU A 62 11.78 -7.62 7.29
N ARG A 63 10.53 -7.18 7.45
CA ARG A 63 10.10 -6.37 8.61
C ARG A 63 9.51 -7.20 9.75
N GLY A 64 9.26 -8.49 9.50
CA GLY A 64 8.69 -9.44 10.46
C GLY A 64 7.22 -9.21 10.79
N LEU A 65 6.67 -10.11 11.63
CA LEU A 65 5.23 -10.15 11.95
C LEU A 65 4.71 -8.91 12.67
N LYS A 66 5.52 -8.24 13.50
CA LYS A 66 5.11 -7.02 14.21
C LYS A 66 4.78 -5.89 13.23
N ALA A 67 5.62 -5.71 12.21
CA ALA A 67 5.40 -4.71 11.18
C ALA A 67 4.18 -5.06 10.31
N LEU A 68 4.01 -6.34 9.98
CA LEU A 68 2.82 -6.81 9.27
C LEU A 68 1.54 -6.49 10.04
N ARG A 69 1.47 -6.81 11.34
CA ARG A 69 0.31 -6.49 12.19
C ARG A 69 0.03 -5.00 12.26
N SER A 70 1.08 -4.18 12.48
CA SER A 70 0.95 -2.72 12.51
C SER A 70 0.42 -2.17 11.19
N TRP A 71 0.95 -2.67 10.06
CA TRP A 71 0.46 -2.29 8.75
C TRP A 71 -0.99 -2.72 8.53
N CYS A 72 -1.37 -3.95 8.91
CA CYS A 72 -2.75 -4.39 8.76
C CYS A 72 -3.74 -3.50 9.53
N LEU A 73 -3.36 -3.03 10.72
CA LEU A 73 -4.16 -2.07 11.47
C LEU A 73 -4.26 -0.72 10.74
N ALA A 74 -3.17 -0.24 10.17
CA ALA A 74 -3.17 1.01 9.39
C ALA A 74 -3.98 0.90 8.09
N ALA A 75 -3.87 -0.21 7.37
CA ALA A 75 -4.54 -0.46 6.09
C ALA A 75 -6.06 -0.59 6.22
N ARG A 76 -6.57 -0.93 7.41
CA ARG A 76 -8.02 -0.90 7.71
C ARG A 76 -8.59 0.52 7.62
N ASN A 77 -7.78 1.56 7.76
CA ASN A 77 -8.23 2.91 7.48
C ASN A 77 -8.38 3.08 5.96
N PRO A 78 -9.60 3.39 5.44
CA PRO A 78 -9.83 3.53 4.01
C PRO A 78 -8.91 4.55 3.34
N GLN A 79 -8.49 5.60 4.06
CA GLN A 79 -7.55 6.60 3.54
C GLN A 79 -6.15 6.06 3.29
N VAL A 80 -5.75 4.99 3.98
CA VAL A 80 -4.44 4.35 3.80
C VAL A 80 -4.57 3.21 2.81
N GLY A 81 -5.57 2.33 2.99
CA GLY A 81 -5.80 1.19 2.13
C GLY A 81 -5.95 1.57 0.66
N THR A 82 -6.72 2.63 0.36
CA THR A 82 -6.91 3.10 -1.02
C THR A 82 -5.65 3.68 -1.68
N LEU A 83 -4.63 4.05 -0.91
CA LEU A 83 -3.38 4.56 -1.46
C LEU A 83 -2.43 3.43 -1.87
N VAL A 84 -2.58 2.23 -1.32
CA VAL A 84 -1.68 1.10 -1.59
C VAL A 84 -1.91 0.58 -3.01
N GLN A 85 -0.86 0.63 -3.83
CA GLN A 85 -0.86 0.10 -5.20
C GLN A 85 0.08 -1.09 -5.37
N VAL A 86 1.19 -1.10 -4.62
CA VAL A 86 2.19 -2.16 -4.64
C VAL A 86 2.38 -2.65 -3.22
N LEU A 87 2.11 -3.93 -2.99
CA LEU A 87 2.26 -4.56 -1.69
C LEU A 87 3.19 -5.77 -1.80
N THR A 88 4.21 -5.79 -0.95
CA THR A 88 5.10 -6.93 -0.77
C THR A 88 5.07 -7.36 0.69
N ILE A 89 4.68 -8.60 0.94
CA ILE A 89 4.58 -9.17 2.29
C ILE A 89 5.29 -10.52 2.35
N SER A 90 5.91 -10.80 3.50
CA SER A 90 6.36 -12.14 3.86
C SER A 90 5.39 -12.71 4.89
N LEU A 91 4.86 -13.89 4.60
CA LEU A 91 3.98 -14.64 5.47
C LEU A 91 4.76 -15.82 6.05
N SER A 92 4.84 -15.86 7.38
CA SER A 92 5.43 -16.99 8.09
C SER A 92 4.45 -18.16 8.14
N SER A 93 5.00 -19.37 8.10
CA SER A 93 4.26 -20.61 8.35
C SER A 93 3.57 -20.62 9.72
N ASP A 94 4.00 -19.79 10.68
CA ASP A 94 3.48 -19.77 12.05
C ASP A 94 2.38 -18.73 12.27
N LEU A 95 1.81 -18.18 11.19
CA LEU A 95 0.68 -17.26 11.27
C LEU A 95 -0.54 -17.91 11.95
N SER A 96 -1.05 -17.25 12.99
CA SER A 96 -2.30 -17.65 13.61
C SER A 96 -3.49 -17.42 12.66
N LEU A 97 -4.62 -18.09 12.93
CA LEU A 97 -5.87 -17.82 12.21
C LEU A 97 -6.27 -16.33 12.31
N LEU A 98 -6.06 -15.72 13.48
CA LEU A 98 -6.37 -14.32 13.73
C LEU A 98 -5.49 -13.37 12.91
N ASP A 99 -4.21 -13.70 12.74
CA ASP A 99 -3.30 -12.93 11.90
C ASP A 99 -3.74 -13.02 10.44
N THR A 100 -4.12 -14.21 9.99
CA THR A 100 -4.58 -14.42 8.62
C THR A 100 -5.90 -13.69 8.34
N LEU A 101 -6.85 -13.69 9.29
CA LEU A 101 -8.07 -12.85 9.27
C LEU A 101 -7.72 -11.37 9.12
N THR A 102 -6.69 -10.94 9.84
CA THR A 102 -6.29 -9.53 9.90
C THR A 102 -5.64 -9.08 8.60
N VAL A 103 -4.81 -9.93 7.98
CA VAL A 103 -4.25 -9.70 6.64
C VAL A 103 -5.35 -9.71 5.59
N ALA A 104 -6.27 -10.67 5.61
CA ALA A 104 -7.40 -10.73 4.67
C ALA A 104 -8.23 -9.43 4.69
N ARG A 105 -8.56 -8.95 5.90
CA ARG A 105 -9.28 -7.68 6.08
C ARG A 105 -8.48 -6.49 5.58
N ALA A 106 -7.19 -6.41 5.89
CA ALA A 106 -6.33 -5.34 5.41
C ALA A 106 -6.25 -5.30 3.87
N LEU A 107 -6.12 -6.47 3.24
CA LEU A 107 -6.15 -6.61 1.78
C LEU A 107 -7.50 -6.19 1.20
N SER A 108 -8.62 -6.54 1.84
CA SER A 108 -9.94 -6.11 1.39
C SER A 108 -10.14 -4.58 1.37
N SER A 109 -9.38 -3.83 2.19
CA SER A 109 -9.39 -2.37 2.20
C SER A 109 -8.51 -1.75 1.10
N CYS A 110 -7.67 -2.54 0.42
CA CYS A 110 -6.72 -2.08 -0.58
C CYS A 110 -7.33 -2.03 -1.99
N LEU A 111 -8.32 -1.16 -2.23
CA LEU A 111 -9.11 -1.14 -3.47
C LEU A 111 -8.27 -0.91 -4.75
N ASN A 112 -7.17 -0.16 -4.64
CA ASN A 112 -6.34 0.24 -5.78
C ASN A 112 -5.07 -0.62 -5.93
N LEU A 113 -5.02 -1.78 -5.28
CA LEU A 113 -3.87 -2.66 -5.35
C LEU A 113 -3.71 -3.24 -6.77
N LYS A 114 -2.54 -3.03 -7.36
CA LYS A 114 -2.20 -3.49 -8.72
C LYS A 114 -1.12 -4.57 -8.72
N GLU A 115 -0.18 -4.48 -7.77
CA GLU A 115 0.93 -5.43 -7.66
C GLU A 115 0.95 -6.04 -6.26
N LEU A 116 0.89 -7.37 -6.19
CA LEU A 116 0.93 -8.11 -4.93
C LEU A 116 2.03 -9.17 -5.01
N SER A 117 2.96 -9.14 -4.06
CA SER A 117 4.00 -10.15 -3.89
C SER A 117 3.90 -10.77 -2.50
N ILE A 118 3.67 -12.08 -2.45
CA ILE A 118 3.54 -12.83 -1.20
C ILE A 118 4.65 -13.88 -1.15
N TYR A 119 5.54 -13.72 -0.19
CA TYR A 119 6.66 -14.62 0.05
C TYR A 119 6.41 -15.50 1.26
N THR A 120 6.99 -16.70 1.27
CA THR A 120 7.08 -17.52 2.48
C THR A 120 8.35 -17.14 3.23
N ASP A 121 8.26 -17.02 4.55
CA ASP A 121 9.46 -16.89 5.38
C ASP A 121 10.16 -18.26 5.46
N ASN A 122 11.44 -18.33 5.10
CA ASN A 122 12.21 -19.59 4.92
C ASN A 122 12.49 -20.35 6.24
N GLY A 123 11.85 -19.98 7.35
CA GLY A 123 12.25 -20.40 8.71
C GLY A 123 11.60 -21.66 9.29
N SER A 124 10.63 -22.31 8.63
CA SER A 124 9.89 -23.43 9.27
C SER A 124 9.34 -24.44 8.26
N ASN A 125 10.04 -25.58 8.15
CA ASN A 125 9.67 -26.79 7.40
C ASN A 125 8.61 -27.64 8.12
N THR A 126 7.71 -27.04 8.90
CA THR A 126 6.84 -27.81 9.80
C THR A 126 5.44 -28.01 9.23
N ILE A 127 5.33 -29.14 8.51
CA ILE A 127 4.19 -30.04 8.34
C ILE A 127 2.95 -29.63 9.16
N THR A 128 2.08 -28.80 8.59
CA THR A 128 0.68 -28.64 9.02
C THR A 128 -0.15 -28.39 7.75
N SER A 129 -0.13 -29.40 6.88
CA SER A 129 -0.39 -29.26 5.43
C SER A 129 -1.86 -29.16 5.03
N TYR A 130 -2.82 -29.50 5.91
CA TYR A 130 -4.24 -29.54 5.53
C TYR A 130 -5.06 -28.34 6.03
N ILE A 131 -4.92 -27.94 7.30
CA ILE A 131 -5.66 -26.79 7.85
C ILE A 131 -5.17 -25.47 7.20
N LYS A 132 -3.87 -25.38 6.90
CA LYS A 132 -3.29 -24.19 6.24
C LYS A 132 -3.79 -23.99 4.81
N GLN A 133 -4.12 -25.06 4.07
CA GLN A 133 -4.62 -24.93 2.68
C GLN A 133 -6.00 -24.27 2.61
N SER A 134 -6.91 -24.65 3.50
CA SER A 134 -8.25 -24.04 3.56
C SER A 134 -8.22 -22.59 4.05
N ILE A 135 -7.31 -22.27 4.98
CA ILE A 135 -7.04 -20.92 5.48
C ILE A 135 -6.09 -20.15 4.53
N GLN A 136 -5.81 -20.62 3.33
CA GLN A 136 -4.99 -19.88 2.36
C GLN A 136 -5.84 -19.37 1.19
N GLY A 137 -6.77 -20.18 0.68
CA GLY A 137 -7.63 -19.80 -0.45
C GLY A 137 -8.50 -18.57 -0.17
N TRP A 138 -9.00 -18.41 1.06
CA TRP A 138 -9.84 -17.28 1.45
C TRP A 138 -9.12 -15.90 1.47
N LEU A 139 -7.78 -15.86 1.55
CA LEU A 139 -7.04 -14.60 1.65
C LEU A 139 -7.29 -13.73 0.41
N LEU A 140 -7.49 -14.37 -0.74
CA LEU A 140 -7.72 -13.72 -2.03
C LEU A 140 -9.17 -13.80 -2.51
N HIS A 141 -10.00 -14.69 -1.95
CA HIS A 141 -11.36 -14.98 -2.42
C HIS A 141 -12.37 -13.83 -2.29
N LYS A 142 -12.03 -12.74 -1.58
CA LYS A 142 -12.90 -11.57 -1.39
C LYS A 142 -12.18 -10.23 -1.58
N CYS A 143 -11.08 -10.24 -2.30
CA CYS A 143 -10.33 -9.01 -2.57
C CYS A 143 -11.02 -8.21 -3.69
N PRO A 144 -11.35 -6.92 -3.47
CA PRO A 144 -12.05 -6.10 -4.47
C PRO A 144 -11.14 -5.53 -5.56
N PHE A 145 -9.82 -5.67 -5.40
CA PHE A 145 -8.82 -5.11 -6.31
C PHE A 145 -8.54 -6.00 -7.52
N ARG A 146 -7.98 -5.39 -8.57
CA ARG A 146 -7.57 -6.09 -9.79
C ARG A 146 -6.06 -6.02 -9.96
N LEU A 147 -5.40 -7.17 -9.91
CA LEU A 147 -3.95 -7.25 -10.02
C LEU A 147 -3.49 -7.26 -11.48
N THR A 148 -2.49 -6.44 -11.77
CA THR A 148 -1.73 -6.48 -13.02
C THR A 148 -0.47 -7.34 -12.90
N LYS A 149 0.10 -7.43 -11.69
CA LYS A 149 1.23 -8.31 -11.37
C LYS A 149 0.98 -9.08 -10.09
N PHE A 150 1.26 -10.37 -10.13
CA PHE A 150 1.20 -11.23 -8.95
C PHE A 150 2.44 -12.12 -8.90
N SER A 151 3.13 -12.09 -7.76
CA SER A 151 4.21 -13.00 -7.44
C SER A 151 3.88 -13.74 -6.16
N ASN A 152 4.08 -15.05 -6.16
CA ASN A 152 3.70 -15.90 -5.06
C ASN A 152 4.71 -17.03 -4.87
N SER A 153 5.25 -17.12 -3.66
CA SER A 153 5.98 -18.29 -3.18
C SER A 153 5.31 -18.94 -1.97
N TYR A 154 4.11 -18.49 -1.58
CA TYR A 154 3.41 -18.91 -0.37
C TYR A 154 2.27 -19.90 -0.65
N PHE A 155 1.42 -19.61 -1.64
CA PHE A 155 0.30 -20.46 -2.03
C PHE A 155 0.74 -21.63 -2.93
N ARG A 156 0.03 -22.76 -2.81
CA ARG A 156 0.13 -23.89 -3.75
C ARG A 156 -0.71 -23.64 -5.01
N SER A 157 -0.31 -24.23 -6.15
CA SER A 157 -0.79 -23.82 -7.48
C SER A 157 -2.29 -23.94 -7.73
N THR A 158 -2.99 -24.87 -7.05
CA THR A 158 -4.42 -25.13 -7.26
C THR A 158 -5.34 -23.97 -6.84
N PHE A 159 -4.93 -23.15 -5.87
CA PHE A 159 -5.69 -21.96 -5.45
C PHE A 159 -5.35 -20.72 -6.29
N ILE A 160 -4.15 -20.70 -6.88
CA ILE A 160 -3.70 -19.58 -7.71
C ILE A 160 -4.46 -19.59 -9.03
N SER A 161 -4.71 -20.76 -9.61
CA SER A 161 -5.40 -20.87 -10.90
C SER A 161 -6.81 -20.27 -10.86
N SER A 162 -7.61 -20.59 -9.84
CA SER A 162 -8.96 -20.03 -9.69
C SER A 162 -8.95 -18.52 -9.46
N PHE A 163 -8.01 -18.02 -8.64
CA PHE A 163 -7.83 -16.59 -8.43
C PHE A 163 -7.38 -15.86 -9.70
N CYS A 164 -6.38 -16.37 -10.40
CA CYS A 164 -5.88 -15.77 -11.64
C CYS A 164 -6.94 -15.79 -12.75
N ASN A 165 -7.75 -16.85 -12.85
CA ASN A 165 -8.85 -16.92 -13.81
C ASN A 165 -9.94 -15.86 -13.55
N ALA A 166 -10.12 -15.44 -12.30
CA ALA A 166 -11.04 -14.35 -11.95
C ALA A 166 -10.49 -12.94 -12.29
N GLN A 167 -9.21 -12.83 -12.70
CA GLN A 167 -8.51 -11.57 -12.93
C GLN A 167 -8.19 -11.41 -14.43
N SER A 168 -8.90 -10.52 -15.13
CA SER A 168 -8.64 -10.27 -16.54
C SER A 168 -7.32 -9.51 -16.76
N GLY A 169 -6.33 -10.14 -17.41
CA GLY A 169 -5.07 -9.50 -17.82
C GLY A 169 -3.91 -9.56 -16.81
N ILE A 170 -3.97 -10.45 -15.82
CA ILE A 170 -2.92 -10.60 -14.82
C ILE A 170 -1.62 -11.17 -15.41
N ARG A 171 -0.47 -10.55 -15.14
CA ARG A 171 0.85 -11.13 -15.39
C ARG A 171 1.31 -11.88 -14.13
N VAL A 172 1.34 -13.20 -14.21
CA VAL A 172 1.85 -14.05 -13.14
C VAL A 172 3.36 -14.18 -13.31
N LEU A 173 4.11 -13.80 -12.27
CA LEU A 173 5.56 -13.95 -12.22
C LEU A 173 5.86 -15.08 -11.23
N SER A 174 6.16 -16.26 -11.79
CA SER A 174 6.58 -17.46 -11.05
C SER A 174 8.05 -17.41 -10.68
#